data_AF-A0A4R7BVF8-F1
#
_entry.id   AF-A0A4R7BVF8-F1
#
_cell.length_a   1.000
_cell.length_b   1.000
_cell.length_c   1.000
_cell.angle_alpha   90.00
_cell.angle_beta   90.00
_cell.angle_gamma   90.00
#
_symmetry.space_group_name_H-M   'P 1'
#
loop_
_entity.id
_entity.type
_entity.pdbx_description
1 polymer ?
#
loop_
_entity_poly.entity_id
_entity_poly.type
_entity_poly.pdbx_seq_one_letter_code
_entity_poly.pdbx_strand_id
1 'polypeptide(L)'
;MTDDIVLLREIAHSRSGEKGNSSMISVIAYDEGDYDLLRRQVTVEAVRAVFGPITKGAITRHEAPGLGALNFVLEEVLEGGRSRTLAFEESGKALSSLMLTLPIRVPASRRRAKTAAAPLAPPRRRSGKSIRLGSATAWSRDRFEPASDLLERAGLDYLCFETMSEVTMSAAQAARIEDASAPLYDPYLVARMAPILRQAKTQGVRIISNQGWLDPVGAARRLVELAEELGLDDLRIAAVEGGILTDRITEIGATFTETGRSVGESRDAVVSAEAYMGAAGIVEALANGADVVLTTRVADGCLYLGPLMHEFGWSPDDHERMARGMIIGHLMECGAQICGGYFADPGFKEVPGLADLGNPIAEVAEDWAILSKLPGSGGSLTPATCKEQLLYEVGDPAAYYCPDCVADLTGVRFEQVAPDEVEVAIDLSGSRVRPPTLKVLVGLREGFMTEEMVIFAGPGALRRAQATQALLEERFRKIDLKADDLRFDYLGLNAVHREATPPSDTEPYEVILRVALRTSSRAEADKLRREIDPLAVNGLSGTGKWATSSPGSRVRPVVGLNSCLVDRSIVPTRVTMMRSSAKEHA
;
A
#
# COMPACT_ATOMS: atom_id res chain seq x y z
N MET A 1 25.96 -33.05 -15.04
CA MET A 1 24.54 -32.90 -14.69
C MET A 1 23.99 -31.84 -15.62
N THR A 2 22.92 -32.12 -16.35
CA THR A 2 22.31 -31.15 -17.27
C THR A 2 21.48 -30.16 -16.47
N ASP A 3 21.74 -28.87 -16.68
CA ASP A 3 20.91 -27.79 -16.11
C ASP A 3 19.71 -27.56 -17.03
N ASP A 4 18.54 -27.36 -16.44
CA ASP A 4 17.34 -26.96 -17.16
C ASP A 4 17.17 -25.44 -17.11
N ILE A 5 16.71 -24.83 -18.20
CA ILE A 5 16.24 -23.44 -18.18
C ILE A 5 14.74 -23.45 -17.88
N VAL A 6 14.35 -22.82 -16.77
CA VAL A 6 12.97 -22.67 -16.34
C VAL A 6 12.66 -21.21 -16.03
N LEU A 7 11.38 -20.87 -15.84
CA LEU A 7 11.01 -19.54 -15.37
C LEU A 7 11.31 -19.41 -13.87
N LEU A 8 11.65 -18.20 -13.42
CA LEU A 8 11.96 -17.89 -12.02
C LEU A 8 10.82 -18.30 -11.07
N ARG A 9 9.55 -18.20 -11.51
CA ARG A 9 8.37 -18.69 -10.79
C ARG A 9 8.44 -20.16 -10.36
N GLU A 10 9.30 -20.98 -10.96
CA GLU A 10 9.43 -22.39 -10.60
C GLU A 10 10.17 -22.60 -9.27
N ILE A 11 11.00 -21.64 -8.85
CA ILE A 11 11.87 -21.76 -7.66
C ILE A 11 11.77 -20.58 -6.69
N ALA A 12 11.05 -19.52 -7.06
CA ALA A 12 10.87 -18.32 -6.25
C ALA A 12 9.46 -17.76 -6.36
N HIS A 13 9.07 -17.02 -5.33
CA HIS A 13 7.90 -16.15 -5.34
C HIS A 13 8.33 -14.69 -5.24
N SER A 14 7.40 -13.77 -5.54
CA SER A 14 7.71 -12.35 -5.65
C SER A 14 6.53 -11.51 -5.20
N ARG A 15 6.85 -10.41 -4.52
CA ARG A 15 5.93 -9.35 -4.17
C ARG A 15 6.46 -8.04 -4.73
N SER A 16 5.55 -7.18 -5.18
CA SER A 16 5.89 -5.81 -5.56
C SER A 16 5.07 -4.81 -4.74
N GLY A 17 5.68 -3.68 -4.44
CA GLY A 17 5.07 -2.50 -3.81
C GLY A 17 5.58 -1.22 -4.46
N GLU A 18 4.90 -0.11 -4.23
CA GLU A 18 5.24 1.20 -4.80
C GLU A 18 5.70 2.21 -3.74
N LYS A 19 6.56 3.14 -4.13
CA LYS A 19 6.83 4.34 -3.34
C LYS A 19 7.04 5.50 -4.29
N GLY A 20 5.99 6.30 -4.48
CA GLY A 20 6.03 7.43 -5.41
C GLY A 20 6.17 6.92 -6.85
N ASN A 21 7.28 7.24 -7.52
CA ASN A 21 7.52 6.83 -8.91
C ASN A 21 8.35 5.52 -9.03
N SER A 22 8.68 4.90 -7.91
CA SER A 22 9.50 3.69 -7.88
C SER A 22 8.67 2.47 -7.50
N SER A 23 9.10 1.29 -7.95
CA SER A 23 8.57 0.01 -7.47
C SER A 23 9.67 -0.84 -6.83
N MET A 24 9.35 -1.44 -5.70
CA MET A 24 10.21 -2.38 -4.99
C MET A 24 9.69 -3.78 -5.27
N ILE A 25 10.55 -4.66 -5.77
CA ILE A 25 10.19 -6.02 -6.18
C ILE A 25 11.11 -7.01 -5.47
N SER A 26 10.53 -7.82 -4.58
CA SER A 26 11.23 -8.89 -3.89
C SER A 26 11.23 -10.18 -4.72
N VAL A 27 12.28 -10.96 -4.60
CA VAL A 27 12.41 -12.32 -5.15
C VAL A 27 12.86 -13.22 -4.00
N ILE A 28 11.99 -14.12 -3.58
CA ILE A 28 12.16 -14.94 -2.37
C ILE A 28 12.17 -16.40 -2.79
N ALA A 29 13.20 -17.14 -2.37
CA ALA A 29 13.31 -18.55 -2.69
C ALA A 29 12.22 -19.36 -1.96
N TYR A 30 11.60 -20.34 -2.65
CA TYR A 30 10.73 -21.30 -1.97
C TYR A 30 11.53 -22.19 -1.00
N ASP A 31 12.72 -22.63 -1.43
CA ASP A 31 13.70 -23.34 -0.60
C ASP A 31 14.90 -22.42 -0.38
N GLU A 32 15.24 -22.14 0.87
CA GLU A 32 16.38 -21.27 1.22
C GLU A 32 17.71 -21.80 0.66
N GLY A 33 17.82 -23.11 0.39
CA GLY A 33 18.96 -23.71 -0.28
C GLY A 33 19.16 -23.25 -1.73
N ASP A 34 18.15 -22.64 -2.35
CA ASP A 34 18.23 -22.07 -3.70
C ASP A 34 18.57 -20.57 -3.69
N TYR A 35 18.67 -19.93 -2.52
CA TYR A 35 19.01 -18.50 -2.42
C TYR A 35 20.30 -18.15 -3.18
N ASP A 36 21.35 -18.94 -3.01
CA ASP A 36 22.64 -18.72 -3.67
C ASP A 36 22.55 -18.87 -5.20
N LEU A 37 21.62 -19.71 -5.68
CA LEU A 37 21.32 -19.85 -7.11
C LEU A 37 20.66 -18.58 -7.64
N LEU A 38 19.67 -18.04 -6.92
CA LEU A 38 19.00 -16.79 -7.24
C LEU A 38 19.97 -15.61 -7.23
N ARG A 39 20.76 -15.47 -6.17
CA ARG A 39 21.75 -14.38 -5.99
C ARG A 39 22.74 -14.28 -7.15
N ARG A 40 23.15 -15.41 -7.72
CA ARG A 40 24.08 -15.47 -8.86
C ARG A 40 23.44 -15.13 -10.21
N GLN A 41 22.15 -15.42 -10.40
CA GLN A 41 21.50 -15.33 -11.72
C GLN A 41 20.53 -14.15 -11.85
N VAL A 42 19.84 -13.78 -10.77
CA VAL A 42 18.95 -12.62 -10.71
C VAL A 42 19.82 -11.39 -10.38
N THR A 43 20.55 -10.92 -11.38
CA THR A 43 21.40 -9.72 -11.29
C THR A 43 20.66 -8.47 -11.74
N VAL A 44 21.23 -7.30 -11.48
CA VAL A 44 20.69 -6.02 -11.98
C VAL A 44 20.59 -6.04 -13.51
N GLU A 45 21.56 -6.64 -14.20
CA GLU A 45 21.57 -6.77 -15.66
C GLU A 45 20.44 -7.70 -16.15
N ALA A 46 20.21 -8.82 -15.46
CA ALA A 46 19.13 -9.73 -15.79
C ALA A 46 17.76 -9.05 -15.63
N VAL A 47 17.55 -8.35 -14.50
CA VAL A 47 16.33 -7.56 -14.26
C VAL A 47 16.19 -6.44 -15.30
N ARG A 48 17.28 -5.74 -15.62
CA ARG A 48 17.28 -4.69 -16.66
C ARG A 48 16.93 -5.23 -18.05
N ALA A 49 17.27 -6.48 -18.37
CA ALA A 49 16.88 -7.08 -19.64
C ALA A 49 15.36 -7.24 -19.78
N VAL A 50 14.64 -7.40 -18.65
CA VAL A 50 13.18 -7.54 -18.63
C VAL A 50 12.49 -6.19 -18.47
N PHE A 51 12.94 -5.36 -17.53
CA PHE A 51 12.29 -4.09 -17.18
C PHE A 51 12.82 -2.87 -17.95
N GLY A 52 13.92 -3.02 -18.69
CA GLY A 52 14.58 -1.93 -19.43
C GLY A 52 13.66 -1.12 -20.35
N PRO A 53 12.65 -1.72 -21.03
CA PRO A 53 11.70 -0.95 -21.83
C PRO A 53 10.83 0.04 -21.04
N ILE A 54 10.64 -0.18 -19.73
CA ILE A 54 9.68 0.55 -18.89
C ILE A 54 10.31 1.28 -17.69
N THR A 55 11.53 0.92 -17.30
CA THR A 55 12.31 1.58 -16.24
C THR A 55 13.23 2.62 -16.84
N LYS A 56 13.00 3.89 -16.51
CA LYS A 56 13.85 5.01 -16.95
C LYS A 56 15.00 5.30 -15.98
N GLY A 57 14.87 4.94 -14.71
CA GLY A 57 15.85 5.20 -13.67
C GLY A 57 16.83 4.06 -13.40
N ALA A 58 17.48 4.15 -12.24
CA ALA A 58 18.38 3.11 -11.76
C ALA A 58 17.61 1.85 -11.34
N ILE A 59 18.33 0.71 -11.37
CA ILE A 59 17.87 -0.54 -10.76
C ILE A 59 18.89 -0.89 -9.70
N THR A 60 18.47 -0.89 -8.44
CA THR A 60 19.32 -1.20 -7.29
C THR A 60 18.91 -2.55 -6.72
N ARG A 61 19.88 -3.39 -6.38
CA ARG A 61 19.66 -4.70 -5.75
C ARG A 61 20.18 -4.70 -4.32
N HIS A 62 19.33 -5.09 -3.39
CA HIS A 62 19.65 -5.36 -2.00
C HIS A 62 19.53 -6.86 -1.72
N GLU A 63 20.42 -7.39 -0.88
CA GLU A 63 20.45 -8.80 -0.51
C GLU A 63 19.98 -8.97 0.94
N ALA A 64 19.06 -9.91 1.16
CA ALA A 64 18.56 -10.26 2.49
C ALA A 64 18.70 -11.79 2.71
N PRO A 65 19.92 -12.29 2.94
CA PRO A 65 20.19 -13.73 3.01
C PRO A 65 19.43 -14.42 4.16
N GLY A 66 19.20 -13.74 5.28
CA GLY A 66 18.40 -14.26 6.41
C GLY A 66 16.95 -14.55 6.04
N LEU A 67 16.44 -13.92 4.98
CA LEU A 67 15.11 -14.14 4.44
C LEU A 67 15.12 -15.07 3.21
N GLY A 68 16.29 -15.44 2.69
CA GLY A 68 16.42 -16.12 1.40
C GLY A 68 15.94 -15.25 0.24
N ALA A 69 16.12 -13.93 0.32
CA ALA A 69 15.50 -12.96 -0.57
C ALA A 69 16.48 -11.97 -1.22
N LEU A 70 16.12 -11.52 -2.41
CA LEU A 70 16.68 -10.36 -3.08
C LEU A 70 15.58 -9.29 -3.16
N ASN A 71 15.94 -8.03 -3.00
CA ASN A 71 15.00 -6.91 -3.14
C ASN A 71 15.52 -5.93 -4.19
N PHE A 72 14.69 -5.57 -5.16
CA PHE A 72 15.05 -4.66 -6.24
C PHE A 72 14.26 -3.37 -6.16
N VAL A 73 14.95 -2.23 -6.27
CA VAL A 73 14.31 -0.92 -6.41
C VAL A 73 14.43 -0.49 -7.87
N LEU A 74 13.30 -0.35 -8.55
CA LEU A 74 13.20 0.11 -9.93
C LEU A 74 12.71 1.56 -9.92
N GLU A 75 13.62 2.49 -10.17
CA GLU A 75 13.31 3.93 -10.19
C GLU A 75 12.64 4.34 -11.50
N GLU A 76 11.69 5.27 -11.39
CA GLU A 76 10.91 5.81 -12.51
C GLU A 76 10.18 4.77 -13.37
N VAL A 77 9.87 3.61 -12.80
CA VAL A 77 9.12 2.58 -13.51
C VAL A 77 7.63 2.93 -13.57
N LEU A 78 7.09 3.73 -12.65
CA LEU A 78 5.63 3.98 -12.55
C LEU A 78 5.15 5.23 -13.30
N GLU A 79 5.96 5.86 -14.16
CA GLU A 79 5.57 7.02 -14.98
C GLU A 79 4.98 8.21 -14.17
N GLY A 80 5.65 8.60 -13.09
CA GLY A 80 5.28 9.70 -12.20
C GLY A 80 4.53 9.26 -10.94
N GLY A 81 4.28 7.97 -10.79
CA GLY A 81 3.59 7.37 -9.63
C GLY A 81 2.08 7.31 -9.77
N ARG A 82 1.43 6.62 -8.83
CA ARG A 82 0.00 6.26 -8.90
C ARG A 82 -0.93 7.46 -9.12
N SER A 83 -0.61 8.63 -8.60
CA SER A 83 -1.41 9.84 -8.79
C SER A 83 -1.27 10.49 -10.18
N ARG A 84 -0.19 10.19 -10.92
CA ARG A 84 0.19 10.86 -12.18
C ARG A 84 0.21 9.96 -13.40
N THR A 85 0.34 8.66 -13.21
CA THR A 85 0.56 7.74 -14.31
C THR A 85 -0.68 7.64 -15.20
N LEU A 86 -0.45 7.54 -16.51
CA LEU A 86 -1.49 7.14 -17.45
C LEU A 86 -1.55 5.62 -17.63
N ALA A 87 -0.62 4.86 -17.05
CA ALA A 87 -0.61 3.40 -17.13
C ALA A 87 -1.92 2.81 -16.57
N PHE A 88 -2.39 1.71 -17.17
CA PHE A 88 -3.64 1.08 -16.75
C PHE A 88 -3.55 0.45 -15.36
N GLU A 89 -2.41 -0.19 -15.05
CA GLU A 89 -2.11 -0.68 -13.70
C GLU A 89 -1.23 0.34 -12.98
N GLU A 90 -1.86 1.21 -12.19
CA GLU A 90 -1.21 2.38 -11.60
C GLU A 90 -0.33 2.06 -10.37
N SER A 91 -0.50 0.89 -9.76
CA SER A 91 0.13 0.53 -8.47
C SER A 91 1.42 -0.27 -8.59
N GLY A 92 1.76 -0.75 -9.79
CA GLY A 92 2.93 -1.58 -10.04
C GLY A 92 2.85 -2.99 -9.44
N LYS A 93 1.72 -3.38 -8.84
CA LYS A 93 1.55 -4.68 -8.16
C LYS A 93 1.69 -5.86 -9.11
N ALA A 94 1.41 -5.65 -10.40
CA ALA A 94 1.56 -6.69 -11.41
C ALA A 94 3.00 -6.84 -11.89
N LEU A 95 3.94 -5.97 -11.50
CA LEU A 95 5.33 -6.05 -11.93
C LEU A 95 6.06 -7.27 -11.36
N SER A 96 5.63 -7.79 -10.20
CA SER A 96 6.16 -9.05 -9.67
C SER A 96 5.91 -10.24 -10.61
N SER A 97 4.79 -10.28 -11.33
CA SER A 97 4.53 -11.37 -12.28
C SER A 97 5.47 -11.31 -13.48
N LEU A 98 5.88 -10.12 -13.91
CA LEU A 98 6.90 -9.94 -14.94
C LEU A 98 8.28 -10.39 -14.46
N MET A 99 8.67 -10.01 -13.23
CA MET A 99 9.91 -10.48 -12.60
C MET A 99 9.99 -12.02 -12.62
N LEU A 100 8.89 -12.68 -12.29
CA LEU A 100 8.76 -14.14 -12.24
C LEU A 100 8.87 -14.84 -13.61
N THR A 101 8.92 -14.09 -14.72
CA THR A 101 9.19 -14.62 -16.07
C THR A 101 10.68 -14.73 -16.41
N LEU A 102 11.58 -14.25 -15.54
CA LEU A 102 13.03 -14.34 -15.77
C LEU A 102 13.47 -15.80 -15.98
N PRO A 103 14.25 -16.11 -17.02
CA PRO A 103 14.79 -17.45 -17.22
C PRO A 103 15.93 -17.73 -16.24
N ILE A 104 15.88 -18.87 -15.56
CA ILE A 104 16.88 -19.32 -14.58
C ILE A 104 17.35 -20.73 -14.91
N ARG A 105 18.65 -20.97 -14.80
CA ARG A 105 19.24 -22.31 -14.90
C ARG A 105 19.16 -23.01 -13.55
N VAL A 106 18.53 -24.18 -13.52
CA VAL A 106 18.32 -24.98 -12.30
C VAL A 106 18.91 -26.38 -12.54
N PRO A 107 19.77 -26.88 -11.63
CA PRO A 107 20.26 -28.26 -11.73
C PRO A 107 19.09 -29.26 -11.70
N ALA A 108 19.08 -30.27 -12.57
CA ALA A 108 17.99 -31.25 -12.63
C ALA A 108 17.69 -31.94 -11.27
N SER A 109 18.69 -32.07 -10.39
CA SER A 109 18.56 -32.63 -9.05
C SER A 109 17.81 -31.74 -8.05
N ARG A 110 17.54 -30.47 -8.40
CA ARG A 110 16.92 -29.45 -7.54
C ARG A 110 15.45 -29.16 -7.85
N ARG A 111 14.85 -29.82 -8.84
CA ARG A 111 13.39 -29.77 -9.06
C ARG A 111 12.66 -30.51 -7.91
N ARG A 112 12.42 -29.83 -6.80
CA ARG A 112 11.55 -30.33 -5.71
C ARG A 112 10.10 -29.88 -5.92
N ALA A 113 9.17 -30.58 -5.25
CA ALA A 113 7.76 -30.21 -5.24
C ALA A 113 7.56 -28.88 -4.50
N LYS A 114 6.83 -27.96 -5.15
CA LYS A 114 6.60 -26.55 -4.73
C LYS A 114 5.81 -26.38 -3.42
N THR A 115 5.23 -27.46 -2.88
CA THR A 115 4.19 -27.43 -1.85
C THR A 115 4.57 -28.12 -0.54
N ALA A 116 5.86 -28.43 -0.33
CA ALA A 116 6.28 -28.98 0.96
C ALA A 116 6.11 -27.91 2.05
N ALA A 117 5.18 -28.14 2.98
CA ALA A 117 5.05 -27.30 4.16
C ALA A 117 6.39 -27.25 4.91
N ALA A 118 6.79 -26.06 5.34
CA ALA A 118 7.97 -25.92 6.19
C ALA A 118 7.77 -26.80 7.44
N PRO A 119 8.80 -27.55 7.88
CA PRO A 119 8.70 -28.33 9.10
C PRO A 119 8.39 -27.41 10.28
N LEU A 120 7.50 -27.85 11.17
CA LEU A 120 7.20 -27.12 12.39
C LEU A 120 8.43 -27.09 13.30
N ALA A 121 8.78 -25.90 13.77
CA ALA A 121 9.79 -25.72 14.81
C ALA A 121 9.31 -26.35 16.13
N PRO A 122 10.24 -26.83 16.98
CA PRO A 122 9.87 -27.37 18.29
C PRO A 122 9.22 -26.28 19.15
N PRO A 123 8.20 -26.63 19.96
CA PRO A 123 7.52 -25.65 20.80
C PRO A 123 8.51 -25.04 21.81
N ARG A 124 8.56 -23.71 21.85
CA ARG A 124 9.36 -22.95 22.82
C ARG A 124 8.48 -22.54 23.99
N ARG A 125 9.07 -22.52 25.19
CA ARG A 125 8.36 -22.08 26.40
C ARG A 125 8.25 -20.56 26.39
N ARG A 126 7.01 -20.06 26.35
CA ARG A 126 6.70 -18.62 26.36
C ARG A 126 6.37 -18.19 27.78
N SER A 127 6.90 -17.05 28.21
CA SER A 127 6.63 -16.45 29.52
C SER A 127 6.65 -14.93 29.42
N GLY A 128 6.20 -14.24 30.48
CA GLY A 128 6.12 -12.79 30.53
C GLY A 128 4.74 -12.25 30.20
N LYS A 129 4.56 -10.93 30.40
CA LYS A 129 3.36 -10.21 29.96
C LYS A 129 3.39 -10.12 28.43
N SER A 130 2.35 -10.61 27.76
CA SER A 130 2.14 -10.42 26.32
C SER A 130 0.98 -9.45 26.07
N ILE A 131 0.99 -8.82 24.89
CA ILE A 131 -0.05 -7.93 24.37
C ILE A 131 -0.53 -8.48 23.04
N ARG A 132 -1.85 -8.52 22.82
CA ARG A 132 -2.49 -9.03 21.60
C ARG A 132 -3.10 -7.89 20.79
N LEU A 133 -2.57 -7.71 19.58
CA LEU A 133 -2.94 -6.66 18.63
C LEU A 133 -3.62 -7.30 17.41
N GLY A 134 -4.77 -6.79 16.99
CA GLY A 134 -5.46 -7.22 15.77
C GLY A 134 -5.45 -6.14 14.69
N SER A 135 -5.36 -6.54 13.42
CA SER A 135 -5.56 -5.64 12.29
C SER A 135 -7.03 -5.63 11.87
N ALA A 136 -7.73 -4.51 12.02
CA ALA A 136 -9.12 -4.38 11.62
C ALA A 136 -9.29 -4.17 10.11
N THR A 137 -8.47 -3.28 9.52
CA THR A 137 -8.49 -2.93 8.10
C THR A 137 -7.08 -2.57 7.64
N ALA A 138 -6.84 -2.68 6.33
CA ALA A 138 -5.58 -2.37 5.66
C ALA A 138 -5.62 -1.10 4.79
N TRP A 139 -6.80 -0.56 4.47
CA TRP A 139 -6.97 0.72 3.73
C TRP A 139 -8.41 1.27 3.81
N SER A 140 -8.66 2.46 3.24
CA SER A 140 -9.96 3.19 3.32
C SER A 140 -11.14 2.46 2.70
N ARG A 141 -10.91 1.56 1.73
CA ARG A 141 -11.98 0.80 1.05
C ARG A 141 -11.85 -0.70 1.26
N ASP A 142 -11.22 -1.09 2.36
CA ASP A 142 -11.10 -2.48 2.74
C ASP A 142 -12.43 -3.09 3.21
N ARG A 143 -12.44 -4.41 3.27
CA ARG A 143 -13.45 -5.15 4.04
C ARG A 143 -13.25 -4.85 5.53
N PHE A 144 -14.33 -4.65 6.27
CA PHE A 144 -14.29 -4.35 7.70
C PHE A 144 -15.00 -5.41 8.54
N GLU A 145 -15.68 -6.38 7.92
CA GLU A 145 -16.31 -7.52 8.61
C GLU A 145 -15.32 -8.35 9.44
N PRO A 146 -14.06 -8.59 8.99
CA PRO A 146 -13.08 -9.33 9.80
C PRO A 146 -12.76 -8.67 11.16
N ALA A 147 -13.01 -7.36 11.32
CA ALA A 147 -12.78 -6.67 12.59
C ALA A 147 -13.73 -7.18 13.69
N SER A 148 -14.99 -7.46 13.35
CA SER A 148 -15.97 -8.03 14.29
C SER A 148 -15.56 -9.44 14.71
N ASP A 149 -15.12 -10.26 13.75
CA ASP A 149 -14.64 -11.62 13.99
C ASP A 149 -13.44 -11.65 14.95
N LEU A 150 -12.49 -10.73 14.77
CA LEU A 150 -11.35 -10.55 15.65
C LEU A 150 -11.80 -10.14 17.05
N LEU A 151 -12.68 -9.14 17.15
CA LEU A 151 -13.16 -8.67 18.45
C LEU A 151 -13.92 -9.74 19.22
N GLU A 152 -14.67 -10.61 18.54
CA GLU A 152 -15.42 -11.68 19.18
C GLU A 152 -14.54 -12.84 19.65
N ARG A 153 -13.57 -13.25 18.84
CA ARG A 153 -12.90 -14.56 19.01
C ARG A 153 -11.41 -14.48 19.30
N ALA A 154 -10.75 -13.35 19.01
CA ALA A 154 -9.30 -13.27 19.13
C ALA A 154 -8.83 -12.94 20.55
N GLY A 155 -9.64 -12.35 21.42
CA GLY A 155 -9.22 -11.94 22.77
C GLY A 155 -8.06 -10.93 22.71
N LEU A 156 -8.35 -9.76 22.12
CA LEU A 156 -7.39 -8.70 21.85
C LEU A 156 -7.28 -7.71 23.02
N ASP A 157 -6.12 -7.07 23.15
CA ASP A 157 -5.96 -5.85 23.95
C ASP A 157 -6.19 -4.60 23.09
N TYR A 158 -5.75 -4.66 21.83
CA TYR A 158 -5.89 -3.55 20.88
C TYR A 158 -6.40 -4.02 19.50
N LEU A 159 -7.19 -3.16 18.87
CA LEU A 159 -7.67 -3.33 17.51
C LEU A 159 -7.30 -2.09 16.67
N CYS A 160 -6.49 -2.28 15.64
CA CYS A 160 -5.91 -1.20 14.85
C CYS A 160 -6.58 -1.07 13.48
N PHE A 161 -7.04 0.14 13.13
CA PHE A 161 -7.66 0.46 11.85
C PHE A 161 -6.71 1.31 11.00
N GLU A 162 -6.13 0.70 9.97
CA GLU A 162 -5.40 1.40 8.93
C GLU A 162 -6.34 1.73 7.78
N THR A 163 -6.55 3.03 7.52
CA THR A 163 -7.52 3.51 6.54
C THR A 163 -6.97 4.61 5.64
N MET A 164 -5.67 4.89 5.72
CA MET A 164 -5.05 5.97 5.00
C MET A 164 -3.92 5.46 4.11
N SER A 165 -3.90 5.92 2.87
CA SER A 165 -2.78 5.77 1.94
C SER A 165 -2.51 7.13 1.30
N GLU A 166 -1.37 7.26 0.62
CA GLU A 166 -1.03 8.45 -0.19
C GLU A 166 -2.17 8.79 -1.17
N VAL A 167 -2.79 7.77 -1.79
CA VAL A 167 -3.92 7.96 -2.71
C VAL A 167 -5.21 8.39 -2.02
N THR A 168 -5.47 7.90 -0.80
CA THR A 168 -6.63 8.34 -0.02
C THR A 168 -6.54 9.86 0.22
N MET A 169 -5.35 10.37 0.50
CA MET A 169 -5.11 11.80 0.72
C MET A 169 -5.34 12.63 -0.55
N SER A 170 -4.76 12.23 -1.68
CA SER A 170 -5.03 12.90 -2.97
C SER A 170 -6.52 12.89 -3.32
N ALA A 171 -7.21 11.78 -3.07
CA ALA A 171 -8.63 11.66 -3.36
C ALA A 171 -9.49 12.58 -2.47
N ALA A 172 -9.17 12.68 -1.17
CA ALA A 172 -9.86 13.58 -0.26
C ALA A 172 -9.66 15.06 -0.66
N GLN A 173 -8.44 15.44 -1.07
CA GLN A 173 -8.15 16.79 -1.55
C GLN A 173 -8.85 17.09 -2.89
N ALA A 174 -8.84 16.15 -3.83
CA ALA A 174 -9.56 16.29 -5.09
C ALA A 174 -11.08 16.45 -4.86
N ALA A 175 -11.66 15.63 -3.97
CA ALA A 175 -13.07 15.73 -3.59
C ALA A 175 -13.39 17.11 -2.99
N ARG A 176 -12.50 17.67 -2.15
CA ARG A 176 -12.66 19.02 -1.57
C ARG A 176 -12.61 20.13 -2.61
N ILE A 177 -11.78 19.99 -3.65
CA ILE A 177 -11.71 20.96 -4.76
C ILE A 177 -13.05 21.00 -5.51
N GLU A 178 -13.73 19.86 -5.61
CA GLU A 178 -15.04 19.75 -6.26
C GLU A 178 -16.20 20.17 -5.33
N ASP A 179 -16.15 19.79 -4.05
CA ASP A 179 -17.16 20.09 -3.03
C ASP A 179 -16.52 20.45 -1.68
N ALA A 180 -16.63 21.72 -1.30
CA ALA A 180 -16.08 22.24 -0.05
C ALA A 180 -16.74 21.68 1.22
N SER A 181 -17.89 20.99 1.11
CA SER A 181 -18.61 20.40 2.24
C SER A 181 -18.22 18.94 2.55
N ALA A 182 -17.37 18.33 1.73
CA ALA A 182 -16.91 16.96 1.93
C ALA A 182 -16.17 16.79 3.28
N PRO A 183 -16.43 15.72 4.05
CA PRO A 183 -15.75 15.50 5.32
C PRO A 183 -14.25 15.29 5.11
N LEU A 184 -13.46 15.80 6.05
CA LEU A 184 -12.00 15.73 6.05
C LEU A 184 -11.45 14.55 6.86
N TYR A 185 -12.32 13.62 7.23
CA TYR A 185 -12.04 12.35 7.91
C TYR A 185 -12.71 11.20 7.16
N ASP A 186 -12.43 9.95 7.56
CA ASP A 186 -12.91 8.77 6.85
C ASP A 186 -14.46 8.73 6.72
N PRO A 187 -15.03 8.71 5.50
CA PRO A 187 -16.47 8.68 5.30
C PRO A 187 -17.12 7.39 5.83
N TYR A 188 -16.33 6.33 6.04
CA TYR A 188 -16.79 5.06 6.61
C TYR A 188 -16.61 4.97 8.13
N LEU A 189 -16.17 6.04 8.81
CA LEU A 189 -15.95 6.07 10.27
C LEU A 189 -17.11 5.44 11.05
N VAL A 190 -18.34 5.90 10.80
CA VAL A 190 -19.53 5.40 11.51
C VAL A 190 -19.84 3.95 11.15
N ALA A 191 -19.80 3.62 9.86
CA ALA A 191 -20.11 2.27 9.37
C ALA A 191 -19.16 1.20 9.95
N ARG A 192 -17.90 1.56 10.17
CA ARG A 192 -16.87 0.69 10.75
C ARG A 192 -16.96 0.60 12.27
N MET A 193 -17.21 1.72 12.95
CA MET A 193 -17.18 1.78 14.41
C MET A 193 -18.50 1.29 15.03
N ALA A 194 -19.65 1.61 14.44
CA ALA A 194 -20.97 1.28 15.02
C ALA A 194 -21.15 -0.21 15.39
N PRO A 195 -20.71 -1.19 14.58
CA PRO A 195 -20.87 -2.60 14.91
C PRO A 195 -20.01 -3.07 16.10
N ILE A 196 -18.90 -2.39 16.40
CA ILE A 196 -17.87 -2.91 17.31
C ILE A 196 -17.71 -2.13 18.62
N LEU A 197 -18.06 -0.84 18.65
CA LEU A 197 -17.74 0.05 19.78
C LEU A 197 -18.24 -0.47 21.13
N ARG A 198 -19.49 -0.95 21.18
CA ARG A 198 -20.09 -1.44 22.43
C ARG A 198 -19.32 -2.65 22.96
N GLN A 199 -19.05 -3.61 22.08
CA GLN A 199 -18.34 -4.83 22.44
C GLN A 199 -16.89 -4.54 22.85
N ALA A 200 -16.20 -3.67 22.12
CA ALA A 200 -14.84 -3.25 22.45
C ALA A 200 -14.77 -2.62 23.84
N LYS A 201 -15.71 -1.72 24.15
CA LYS A 201 -15.81 -1.11 25.49
C LYS A 201 -16.09 -2.15 26.58
N THR A 202 -17.03 -3.07 26.37
CA THR A 202 -17.36 -4.13 27.35
C THR A 202 -16.18 -5.06 27.63
N GLN A 203 -15.40 -5.40 26.60
CA GLN A 203 -14.25 -6.28 26.72
C GLN A 203 -12.97 -5.56 27.17
N GLY A 204 -12.96 -4.22 27.15
CA GLY A 204 -11.78 -3.40 27.43
C GLY A 204 -10.76 -3.34 26.28
N VAL A 205 -11.16 -3.71 25.06
CA VAL A 205 -10.31 -3.60 23.86
C VAL A 205 -10.20 -2.15 23.44
N ARG A 206 -8.97 -1.64 23.32
CA ARG A 206 -8.71 -0.27 22.88
C ARG A 206 -8.59 -0.20 21.36
N ILE A 207 -9.15 0.84 20.75
CA ILE A 207 -9.13 1.02 19.30
C ILE A 207 -8.15 2.13 18.93
N ILE A 208 -7.29 1.88 17.94
CA ILE A 208 -6.34 2.87 17.41
C ILE A 208 -6.57 2.98 15.91
N SER A 209 -6.73 4.20 15.40
CA SER A 209 -7.11 4.39 14.00
C SER A 209 -6.52 5.67 13.41
N ASN A 210 -6.14 5.64 12.14
CA ASN A 210 -5.81 6.84 11.36
C ASN A 210 -7.01 7.37 10.55
N GLN A 211 -8.25 7.03 10.92
CA GLN A 211 -9.49 7.54 10.31
C GLN A 211 -9.73 9.04 10.50
N GLY A 212 -8.91 9.74 11.30
CA GLY A 212 -9.02 11.18 11.50
C GLY A 212 -8.60 12.00 10.28
N TRP A 213 -7.77 11.45 9.41
CA TRP A 213 -7.25 12.12 8.21
C TRP A 213 -6.78 13.55 8.47
N LEU A 214 -7.45 14.57 7.90
CA LEU A 214 -7.09 15.98 8.07
C LEU A 214 -7.87 16.65 9.20
N ASP A 215 -8.90 16.01 9.75
CA ASP A 215 -9.71 16.51 10.86
C ASP A 215 -9.97 15.43 11.94
N PRO A 216 -8.93 15.01 12.70
CA PRO A 216 -9.10 14.04 13.78
C PRO A 216 -10.07 14.50 14.89
N VAL A 217 -10.18 15.81 15.11
CA VAL A 217 -11.09 16.40 16.09
C VAL A 217 -12.54 16.28 15.61
N GLY A 218 -12.84 16.57 14.35
CA GLY A 218 -14.14 16.34 13.74
C GLY A 218 -14.54 14.86 13.78
N ALA A 219 -13.60 13.97 13.47
CA ALA A 219 -13.81 12.52 13.59
C ALA A 219 -14.15 12.11 15.04
N ALA A 220 -13.44 12.64 16.03
CA ALA A 220 -13.70 12.37 17.44
C ALA A 220 -15.07 12.90 17.88
N ARG A 221 -15.48 14.10 17.45
CA ARG A 221 -16.83 14.63 17.72
C ARG A 221 -17.92 13.72 17.14
N ARG A 222 -17.76 13.30 15.87
CA ARG A 222 -18.74 12.39 15.25
C ARG A 222 -18.81 11.05 15.98
N LEU A 223 -17.68 10.57 16.53
CA LEU A 223 -17.63 9.34 17.30
C LEU A 223 -18.25 9.49 18.70
N VAL A 224 -18.16 10.66 19.33
CA VAL A 224 -18.91 10.99 20.56
C VAL A 224 -20.42 10.91 20.30
N GLU A 225 -20.91 11.52 19.23
CA GLU A 225 -22.33 11.46 18.86
C GLU A 225 -22.79 10.01 18.66
N LEU A 226 -22.00 9.21 17.93
CA LEU A 226 -22.29 7.79 17.73
C LEU A 226 -22.30 7.01 19.06
N ALA A 227 -21.39 7.32 19.99
CA ALA A 227 -21.37 6.68 21.30
C ALA A 227 -22.65 6.99 22.09
N GLU A 228 -23.13 8.23 22.04
CA GLU A 228 -24.40 8.65 22.66
C GLU A 228 -25.61 7.98 21.99
N GLU A 229 -25.61 7.84 20.66
CA GLU A 229 -26.62 7.07 19.90
C GLU A 229 -26.67 5.60 20.33
N LEU A 230 -25.51 5.02 20.69
CA LEU A 230 -25.37 3.63 21.14
C LEU A 230 -25.59 3.44 22.65
N GLY A 231 -25.81 4.51 23.41
CA GLY A 231 -25.94 4.47 24.87
C GLY A 231 -24.62 4.16 25.60
N LEU A 232 -23.49 4.57 25.05
CA LEU A 232 -22.16 4.49 25.65
C LEU A 232 -21.80 5.86 26.23
N ASP A 233 -21.97 6.03 27.53
CA ASP A 233 -21.91 7.30 28.28
C ASP A 233 -20.58 7.53 29.03
N ASP A 234 -19.59 6.64 28.83
CA ASP A 234 -18.26 6.75 29.42
C ASP A 234 -17.11 6.46 28.43
N LEU A 235 -17.38 6.51 27.13
CA LEU A 235 -16.38 6.28 26.08
C LEU A 235 -15.41 7.46 26.00
N ARG A 236 -14.12 7.21 26.19
CA ARG A 236 -13.04 8.20 26.11
C ARG A 236 -12.36 8.14 24.75
N ILE A 237 -12.37 9.25 24.04
CA ILE A 237 -11.90 9.34 22.67
C ILE A 237 -10.80 10.39 22.61
N ALA A 238 -9.64 10.04 22.06
CA ALA A 238 -8.53 10.95 21.83
C ALA A 238 -8.42 11.29 20.34
N ALA A 239 -8.29 12.57 20.02
CA ALA A 239 -7.88 13.04 18.71
C ALA A 239 -6.40 13.42 18.74
N VAL A 240 -5.60 12.82 17.86
CA VAL A 240 -4.17 13.12 17.69
C VAL A 240 -3.99 13.93 16.41
N GLU A 241 -3.66 15.20 16.58
CA GLU A 241 -3.48 16.20 15.52
C GLU A 241 -1.99 16.55 15.35
N GLY A 242 -1.64 17.11 14.19
CA GLY A 242 -0.29 17.54 13.85
C GLY A 242 -0.01 17.33 12.36
N GLY A 243 1.23 17.49 11.93
CA GLY A 243 1.66 17.08 10.60
C GLY A 243 1.21 17.95 9.42
N ILE A 244 0.21 18.82 9.58
CA ILE A 244 -0.28 19.68 8.49
C ILE A 244 0.66 20.87 8.30
N LEU A 245 1.26 20.97 7.11
CA LEU A 245 2.24 21.98 6.74
C LEU A 245 1.83 22.79 5.50
N THR A 246 0.63 22.58 4.94
CA THR A 246 0.17 23.16 3.67
C THR A 246 0.48 24.66 3.54
N ASP A 247 0.14 25.45 4.56
CA ASP A 247 0.25 26.91 4.50
C ASP A 247 1.68 27.44 4.62
N ARG A 248 2.64 26.61 5.05
CA ARG A 248 4.03 27.03 5.35
C ARG A 248 5.11 26.22 4.63
N ILE A 249 4.74 25.13 3.95
CA ILE A 249 5.72 24.20 3.33
C ILE A 249 6.64 24.89 2.33
N THR A 250 6.13 25.90 1.63
CA THR A 250 6.84 26.69 0.62
C THR A 250 7.86 27.67 1.22
N GLU A 251 7.78 27.93 2.52
CA GLU A 251 8.63 28.88 3.25
C GLU A 251 9.72 28.19 4.08
N ILE A 252 9.59 26.87 4.29
CA ILE A 252 10.55 26.06 5.04
C ILE A 252 11.90 25.90 4.29
N GLY A 253 11.92 26.12 2.98
CA GLY A 253 13.13 25.92 2.16
C GLY A 253 13.44 24.45 1.87
N ALA A 254 12.43 23.57 1.97
CA ALA A 254 12.56 22.16 1.61
C ALA A 254 12.69 21.97 0.08
N THR A 255 13.27 20.84 -0.32
CA THR A 255 13.38 20.41 -1.71
C THR A 255 12.63 19.11 -1.92
N PHE A 256 12.01 18.95 -3.09
CA PHE A 256 11.39 17.68 -3.46
C PHE A 256 12.45 16.58 -3.60
N THR A 257 12.24 15.43 -2.97
CA THR A 257 13.14 14.27 -3.04
C THR A 257 13.25 13.75 -4.47
N GLU A 258 12.15 13.79 -5.23
CA GLU A 258 12.07 13.24 -6.58
C GLU A 258 12.79 14.09 -7.64
N THR A 259 12.90 15.41 -7.43
CA THR A 259 13.43 16.33 -8.46
C THR A 259 14.58 17.22 -8.01
N GLY A 260 14.83 17.31 -6.70
CA GLY A 260 15.78 18.24 -6.11
C GLY A 260 15.37 19.72 -6.19
N ARG A 261 14.21 20.06 -6.78
CA ARG A 261 13.74 21.44 -6.90
C ARG A 261 13.18 21.96 -5.59
N SER A 262 13.24 23.27 -5.40
CA SER A 262 12.65 23.93 -4.24
C SER A 262 11.13 23.73 -4.22
N VAL A 263 10.57 23.38 -3.06
CA VAL A 263 9.11 23.32 -2.89
C VAL A 263 8.49 24.71 -3.07
N GLY A 264 9.24 25.78 -2.77
CA GLY A 264 8.78 27.16 -2.92
C GLY A 264 8.50 27.57 -4.36
N GLU A 265 9.12 26.93 -5.35
CA GLU A 265 8.86 27.17 -6.77
C GLU A 265 7.44 26.74 -7.20
N SER A 266 6.82 25.83 -6.45
CA SER A 266 5.49 25.27 -6.74
C SER A 266 4.38 25.91 -5.90
N ARG A 267 4.60 27.10 -5.31
CA ARG A 267 3.68 27.73 -4.33
C ARG A 267 2.21 27.74 -4.78
N ASP A 268 1.94 28.17 -6.00
CA ASP A 268 0.57 28.29 -6.52
C ASP A 268 -0.11 26.93 -6.82
N ALA A 269 0.69 25.87 -6.91
CA ALA A 269 0.24 24.52 -7.19
C ALA A 269 0.03 23.67 -5.93
N VAL A 270 0.62 24.04 -4.78
CA VAL A 270 0.46 23.28 -3.52
C VAL A 270 -1.00 23.28 -3.10
N VAL A 271 -1.56 22.08 -2.92
CA VAL A 271 -2.92 21.87 -2.38
C VAL A 271 -2.90 21.23 -0.99
N SER A 272 -1.84 20.48 -0.67
CA SER A 272 -1.72 19.74 0.59
C SER A 272 -0.25 19.54 0.95
N ALA A 273 0.05 19.47 2.25
CA ALA A 273 1.34 19.03 2.73
C ALA A 273 1.19 18.38 4.12
N GLU A 274 1.46 17.09 4.21
CA GLU A 274 1.22 16.28 5.41
C GLU A 274 2.46 15.46 5.80
N ALA A 275 2.94 15.66 7.03
CA ALA A 275 4.05 14.90 7.58
C ALA A 275 3.61 13.51 8.07
N TYR A 276 4.45 12.51 7.85
CA TYR A 276 4.34 11.18 8.45
C TYR A 276 4.80 11.25 9.91
N MET A 277 3.85 11.36 10.85
CA MET A 277 4.17 11.43 12.27
C MET A 277 4.50 10.05 12.87
N GLY A 278 5.18 10.09 14.02
CA GLY A 278 5.51 8.93 14.84
C GLY A 278 4.42 8.53 15.85
N ALA A 279 4.75 7.58 16.71
CA ALA A 279 3.83 6.96 17.67
C ALA A 279 3.56 7.80 18.94
N ALA A 280 4.29 8.89 19.17
CA ALA A 280 4.25 9.65 20.43
C ALA A 280 2.83 10.12 20.83
N GLY A 281 2.05 10.64 19.89
CA GLY A 281 0.67 11.09 20.18
C GLY A 281 -0.27 9.94 20.54
N ILE A 282 -0.03 8.73 20.02
CA ILE A 282 -0.80 7.53 20.39
C ILE A 282 -0.45 7.14 21.83
N VAL A 283 0.83 7.14 22.20
CA VAL A 283 1.28 6.83 23.57
C VAL A 283 0.68 7.80 24.58
N GLU A 284 0.70 9.10 24.29
CA GLU A 284 0.10 10.13 25.15
C GLU A 284 -1.42 9.94 25.29
N ALA A 285 -2.13 9.66 24.19
CA ALA A 285 -3.57 9.37 24.21
C ALA A 285 -3.92 8.15 25.09
N LEU A 286 -3.14 7.07 24.97
CA LEU A 286 -3.32 5.86 25.78
C LEU A 286 -2.98 6.11 27.26
N ALA A 287 -1.92 6.87 27.54
CA ALA A 287 -1.56 7.28 28.91
C ALA A 287 -2.67 8.13 29.57
N ASN A 288 -3.38 8.93 28.79
CA ASN A 288 -4.57 9.68 29.23
C ASN A 288 -5.84 8.82 29.33
N GLY A 289 -5.74 7.51 29.12
CA GLY A 289 -6.81 6.54 29.32
C GLY A 289 -7.86 6.52 28.21
N ALA A 290 -7.47 6.81 26.96
CA ALA A 290 -8.35 6.70 25.80
C ALA A 290 -8.79 5.25 25.55
N ASP A 291 -10.09 5.06 25.29
CA ASP A 291 -10.65 3.82 24.77
C ASP A 291 -10.48 3.77 23.24
N VAL A 292 -10.58 4.93 22.58
CA VAL A 292 -10.39 5.08 21.13
C VAL A 292 -9.40 6.21 20.84
N VAL A 293 -8.42 5.96 19.98
CA VAL A 293 -7.46 6.95 19.49
C VAL A 293 -7.67 7.15 18.00
N LEU A 294 -8.05 8.37 17.60
CA LEU A 294 -8.19 8.80 16.21
C LEU A 294 -7.03 9.73 15.85
N THR A 295 -6.23 9.31 14.89
CA THR A 295 -5.02 10.02 14.47
C THR A 295 -5.19 10.63 13.08
N THR A 296 -4.40 11.66 12.80
CA THR A 296 -4.09 12.11 11.43
C THR A 296 -3.10 11.14 10.75
N ARG A 297 -2.31 11.59 9.76
CA ARG A 297 -1.23 10.78 9.15
C ARG A 297 -0.14 10.48 10.18
N VAL A 298 -0.09 9.22 10.59
CA VAL A 298 1.08 8.58 11.21
C VAL A 298 1.67 7.58 10.21
N ALA A 299 2.91 7.16 10.39
CA ALA A 299 3.39 5.97 9.68
C ALA A 299 2.53 4.76 10.08
N ASP A 300 2.23 3.89 9.12
CA ASP A 300 1.18 2.88 9.28
C ASP A 300 1.54 1.88 10.39
N GLY A 301 2.78 1.40 10.44
CA GLY A 301 3.33 0.63 11.56
C GLY A 301 3.30 1.32 12.93
N CYS A 302 3.20 2.65 13.01
CA CYS A 302 3.07 3.37 14.29
C CYS A 302 1.73 3.09 15.01
N LEU A 303 0.70 2.65 14.28
CA LEU A 303 -0.58 2.21 14.87
C LEU A 303 -0.40 1.01 15.81
N TYR A 304 0.66 0.21 15.60
CA TYR A 304 1.03 -0.94 16.42
C TYR A 304 2.22 -0.65 17.34
N LEU A 305 3.16 0.19 16.93
CA LEU A 305 4.25 0.65 17.80
C LEU A 305 3.72 1.40 19.02
N GLY A 306 2.74 2.29 18.84
CA GLY A 306 2.13 3.09 19.92
C GLY A 306 1.64 2.26 21.13
N PRO A 307 0.76 1.25 20.95
CA PRO A 307 0.32 0.42 22.06
C PRO A 307 1.47 -0.41 22.68
N LEU A 308 2.44 -0.89 21.88
CA LEU A 308 3.60 -1.61 22.42
C LEU A 308 4.47 -0.70 23.31
N MET A 309 4.73 0.54 22.87
CA MET A 309 5.45 1.54 23.67
C MET A 309 4.72 1.83 24.98
N HIS A 310 3.40 2.00 24.93
CA HIS A 310 2.59 2.27 26.11
C HIS A 310 2.63 1.10 27.11
N GLU A 311 2.40 -0.12 26.64
CA GLU A 311 2.22 -1.29 27.51
C GLU A 311 3.52 -1.81 28.14
N PHE A 312 4.65 -1.65 27.45
CA PHE A 312 5.97 -2.04 27.93
C PHE A 312 6.80 -0.87 28.47
N GLY A 313 6.28 0.37 28.41
CA GLY A 313 6.98 1.56 28.89
C GLY A 313 8.27 1.86 28.13
N TRP A 314 8.33 1.55 26.83
CA TRP A 314 9.54 1.75 26.04
C TRP A 314 9.85 3.22 25.84
N SER A 315 11.13 3.57 26.04
CA SER A 315 11.62 4.92 25.77
C SER A 315 11.66 5.19 24.26
N PRO A 316 11.26 6.38 23.79
CA PRO A 316 11.40 6.76 22.38
C PRO A 316 12.87 6.92 21.94
N ASP A 317 13.82 6.96 22.87
CA ASP A 317 15.26 7.00 22.56
C ASP A 317 15.90 5.60 22.51
N ASP A 318 15.15 4.54 22.87
CA ASP A 318 15.55 3.15 22.71
C ASP A 318 15.21 2.67 21.28
N HIS A 319 16.12 2.94 20.37
CA HIS A 319 15.95 2.65 18.95
C HIS A 319 15.78 1.16 18.63
N GLU A 320 16.34 0.25 19.43
CA GLU A 320 16.15 -1.19 19.24
C GLU A 320 14.70 -1.57 19.52
N ARG A 321 14.12 -1.05 20.61
CA ARG A 321 12.71 -1.27 20.93
C ARG A 321 11.77 -0.59 19.92
N MET A 322 12.11 0.61 19.46
CA MET A 322 11.36 1.27 18.39
C MET A 322 11.38 0.45 17.10
N ALA A 323 12.55 -0.06 16.70
CA ALA A 323 12.70 -0.91 15.53
C ALA A 323 11.93 -2.23 15.68
N ARG A 324 11.97 -2.88 16.85
CA ARG A 324 11.18 -4.08 17.14
C ARG A 324 9.68 -3.84 16.94
N GLY A 325 9.14 -2.80 17.56
CA GLY A 325 7.73 -2.47 17.44
C GLY A 325 7.34 -2.03 16.03
N MET A 326 8.22 -1.32 15.33
CA MET A 326 8.03 -0.91 13.94
C MET A 326 8.03 -2.10 12.97
N ILE A 327 8.92 -3.08 13.13
CA ILE A 327 8.97 -4.29 12.31
C ILE A 327 7.68 -5.11 12.50
N ILE A 328 7.24 -5.30 13.75
CA ILE A 328 5.98 -5.97 14.04
C ILE A 328 4.81 -5.17 13.46
N GLY A 329 4.82 -3.84 13.59
CA GLY A 329 3.82 -2.96 13.00
C GLY A 329 3.75 -3.06 11.48
N HIS A 330 4.89 -3.09 10.80
CA HIS A 330 4.97 -3.25 9.35
C HIS A 330 4.50 -4.64 8.86
N LEU A 331 4.63 -5.68 9.70
CA LEU A 331 4.05 -7.00 9.41
C LEU A 331 2.53 -7.02 9.60
N MET A 332 2.01 -6.19 10.50
CA MET A 332 0.59 -6.12 10.83
C MET A 332 -0.20 -5.11 9.99
N GLU A 333 0.46 -4.07 9.47
CA GLU A 333 -0.11 -3.16 8.48
C GLU A 333 -0.42 -3.91 7.17
N CYS A 334 -1.24 -3.32 6.30
CA CYS A 334 -1.78 -3.99 5.12
C CYS A 334 -2.63 -5.26 5.41
N GLY A 335 -2.87 -5.58 6.69
CA GLY A 335 -3.84 -6.55 7.20
C GLY A 335 -3.75 -7.92 6.54
N ALA A 336 -4.77 -8.28 5.77
CA ALA A 336 -4.94 -9.62 5.22
C ALA A 336 -3.79 -10.12 4.31
N GLN A 337 -2.87 -9.24 3.88
CA GLN A 337 -1.74 -9.63 3.04
C GLN A 337 -0.87 -10.72 3.69
N ILE A 338 -0.54 -10.56 4.98
CA ILE A 338 0.26 -11.55 5.70
C ILE A 338 -0.48 -12.88 5.95
N CYS A 339 -1.82 -12.86 5.83
CA CYS A 339 -2.70 -14.03 5.90
C CYS A 339 -2.97 -14.64 4.52
N GLY A 340 -2.25 -14.25 3.46
CA GLY A 340 -2.37 -14.83 2.13
C GLY A 340 -3.18 -13.99 1.13
N GLY A 341 -3.67 -12.81 1.55
CA GLY A 341 -4.19 -11.81 0.62
C GLY A 341 -3.10 -11.35 -0.33
N TYR A 342 -3.41 -11.22 -1.62
CA TYR A 342 -2.40 -10.87 -2.65
C TYR A 342 -1.19 -11.82 -2.77
N PHE A 343 -1.22 -12.97 -2.08
CA PHE A 343 -0.18 -14.00 -2.12
C PHE A 343 -0.53 -15.11 -3.12
N ALA A 344 -1.81 -15.47 -3.23
CA ALA A 344 -2.26 -16.59 -4.05
C ALA A 344 -1.87 -16.47 -5.53
N ASP A 345 -1.31 -17.55 -6.09
CA ASP A 345 -1.00 -17.73 -7.52
C ASP A 345 -1.36 -19.18 -7.88
N PRO A 346 -2.54 -19.44 -8.48
CA PRO A 346 -3.02 -20.80 -8.72
C PRO A 346 -2.00 -21.69 -9.46
N GLY A 347 -1.74 -22.87 -8.90
CA GLY A 347 -0.72 -23.82 -9.39
C GLY A 347 0.68 -23.59 -8.82
N PHE A 348 0.91 -22.52 -8.07
CA PHE A 348 2.20 -22.14 -7.48
C PHE A 348 2.11 -21.82 -5.99
N LYS A 349 1.17 -20.96 -5.62
CA LYS A 349 0.90 -20.51 -4.25
C LYS A 349 -0.59 -20.71 -3.96
N GLU A 350 -0.92 -21.84 -3.35
CA GLU A 350 -2.29 -22.17 -2.97
C GLU A 350 -2.66 -21.49 -1.64
N VAL A 351 -3.82 -20.84 -1.59
CA VAL A 351 -4.36 -20.20 -0.38
C VAL A 351 -5.82 -20.63 -0.20
N PRO A 352 -6.15 -21.37 0.88
CA PRO A 352 -7.51 -21.86 1.08
C PRO A 352 -8.45 -20.73 1.54
N GLY A 353 -9.73 -20.82 1.19
CA GLY A 353 -10.78 -19.99 1.80
C GLY A 353 -10.67 -18.48 1.56
N LEU A 354 -10.05 -18.02 0.46
CA LEU A 354 -9.84 -16.58 0.17
C LEU A 354 -11.10 -15.70 0.24
N ALA A 355 -12.30 -16.26 0.04
CA ALA A 355 -13.55 -15.51 0.18
C ALA A 355 -13.82 -15.06 1.62
N ASP A 356 -13.32 -15.81 2.61
CA ASP A 356 -13.47 -15.58 4.05
C ASP A 356 -12.10 -15.29 4.69
N LEU A 357 -11.23 -14.62 3.95
CA LEU A 357 -9.86 -14.30 4.35
C LEU A 357 -9.83 -13.55 5.69
N GLY A 358 -9.11 -14.13 6.66
CA GLY A 358 -8.94 -13.53 7.99
C GLY A 358 -7.84 -12.46 8.03
N ASN A 359 -7.95 -11.56 9.00
CA ASN A 359 -6.91 -10.58 9.31
C ASN A 359 -5.95 -11.10 10.39
N PRO A 360 -4.72 -10.56 10.45
CA PRO A 360 -3.69 -11.03 11.37
C PRO A 360 -3.91 -10.58 12.80
N ILE A 361 -3.33 -11.36 13.71
CA ILE A 361 -3.16 -11.10 15.13
C ILE A 361 -1.66 -11.17 15.43
N ALA A 362 -1.13 -10.19 16.15
CA ALA A 362 0.20 -10.25 16.75
C ALA A 362 0.05 -10.43 18.26
N GLU A 363 0.67 -11.46 18.80
CA GLU A 363 0.91 -11.59 20.23
C GLU A 363 2.38 -11.29 20.52
N VAL A 364 2.64 -10.25 21.30
CA VAL A 364 3.98 -9.68 21.48
C VAL A 364 4.32 -9.66 22.96
N ALA A 365 5.49 -10.18 23.31
CA ALA A 365 6.14 -9.98 24.60
C ALA A 365 7.48 -9.25 24.41
N GLU A 366 8.18 -9.00 25.52
CA GLU A 366 9.47 -8.29 25.50
C GLU A 366 10.54 -9.00 24.65
N ASP A 367 10.53 -10.34 24.60
CA ASP A 367 11.55 -11.17 23.97
C ASP A 367 11.04 -11.96 22.76
N TRP A 368 9.78 -12.37 22.73
CA TRP A 368 9.17 -13.09 21.59
C TRP A 368 7.98 -12.36 20.94
N ALA A 369 7.67 -12.71 19.69
CA ALA A 369 6.47 -12.25 18.99
C ALA A 369 5.94 -13.37 18.07
N ILE A 370 4.63 -13.59 18.10
CA ILE A 370 3.93 -14.57 17.26
C ILE A 370 2.90 -13.86 16.41
N LEU A 371 2.89 -14.18 15.13
CA LEU A 371 1.86 -13.78 14.19
C LEU A 371 0.92 -14.96 13.97
N SER A 372 -0.38 -14.71 14.04
CA SER A 372 -1.41 -15.72 13.82
C SER A 372 -2.63 -15.14 13.10
N LYS A 373 -3.55 -16.01 12.70
CA LYS A 373 -4.91 -15.63 12.27
C LYS A 373 -5.95 -16.42 13.04
N LEU A 374 -7.21 -16.01 12.96
CA LEU A 374 -8.30 -16.74 13.62
C LEU A 374 -8.42 -18.18 13.10
N PRO A 375 -8.52 -19.18 14.00
CA PRO A 375 -8.90 -20.53 13.61
C PRO A 375 -10.24 -20.54 12.87
N GLY A 376 -10.30 -21.27 11.75
CA GLY A 376 -11.50 -21.35 10.91
C GLY A 376 -11.71 -20.19 9.93
N SER A 377 -10.92 -19.11 10.02
CA SER A 377 -10.87 -18.10 8.95
C SER A 377 -10.06 -18.58 7.75
N GLY A 378 -10.40 -18.07 6.57
CA GLY A 378 -9.66 -18.32 5.34
C GLY A 378 -8.27 -17.70 5.33
N GLY A 379 -7.49 -18.04 4.32
CA GLY A 379 -6.09 -17.63 4.19
C GLY A 379 -5.11 -18.67 4.73
N SER A 380 -3.84 -18.26 4.75
CA SER A 380 -2.72 -19.02 5.31
C SER A 380 -1.69 -18.05 5.89
N LEU A 381 -1.18 -18.31 7.09
CA LEU A 381 -0.10 -17.52 7.68
C LEU A 381 1.17 -18.37 7.81
N THR A 382 2.17 -18.04 6.98
CA THR A 382 3.40 -18.83 6.82
C THR A 382 4.63 -17.92 6.74
N PRO A 383 5.85 -18.47 6.90
CA PRO A 383 7.07 -17.70 6.63
C PRO A 383 7.09 -17.03 5.26
N ALA A 384 6.52 -17.66 4.23
CA ALA A 384 6.49 -17.09 2.88
C ALA A 384 5.60 -15.84 2.79
N THR A 385 4.41 -15.85 3.42
CA THR A 385 3.53 -14.67 3.46
C THR A 385 4.14 -13.56 4.31
N CYS A 386 4.81 -13.91 5.41
CA CYS A 386 5.53 -12.95 6.25
C CYS A 386 6.71 -12.29 5.50
N LYS A 387 7.49 -13.06 4.71
CA LYS A 387 8.59 -12.53 3.90
C LYS A 387 8.09 -11.59 2.78
N GLU A 388 6.98 -11.94 2.11
CA GLU A 388 6.38 -11.05 1.10
C GLU A 388 5.88 -9.73 1.72
N GLN A 389 5.24 -9.80 2.89
CA GLN A 389 4.80 -8.61 3.61
C GLN A 389 5.97 -7.76 4.12
N LEU A 390 6.99 -8.36 4.74
CA LEU A 390 8.15 -7.65 5.30
C LEU A 390 8.93 -6.84 4.24
N LEU A 391 8.94 -7.30 2.99
CA LEU A 391 9.67 -6.65 1.89
C LEU A 391 8.74 -5.77 1.02
N TYR A 392 7.45 -5.67 1.35
CA TYR A 392 6.50 -4.85 0.63
C TYR A 392 6.81 -3.36 0.87
N GLU A 393 6.96 -2.58 -0.21
CA GLU A 393 7.28 -1.15 -0.16
C GLU A 393 8.61 -0.78 0.53
N VAL A 394 9.51 -1.75 0.71
CA VAL A 394 10.83 -1.54 1.31
C VAL A 394 11.87 -1.24 0.25
N GLY A 395 12.50 -0.06 0.32
CA GLY A 395 13.62 0.32 -0.55
C GLY A 395 14.90 -0.47 -0.21
N ASP A 396 15.64 0.00 0.80
CA ASP A 396 16.80 -0.71 1.35
C ASP A 396 16.39 -1.46 2.64
N PRO A 397 16.34 -2.80 2.63
CA PRO A 397 16.00 -3.57 3.82
C PRO A 397 16.96 -3.38 4.99
N ALA A 398 18.22 -2.96 4.77
CA ALA A 398 19.16 -2.67 5.85
C ALA A 398 19.00 -1.25 6.44
N ALA A 399 18.15 -0.44 5.82
CA ALA A 399 17.96 0.97 6.14
C ALA A 399 16.51 1.41 5.94
N TYR A 400 15.56 0.71 6.55
CA TYR A 400 14.16 1.07 6.45
C TYR A 400 13.86 2.30 7.32
N TYR A 401 13.69 3.45 6.67
CA TYR A 401 13.46 4.73 7.34
C TYR A 401 12.03 4.84 7.85
N CYS A 402 11.89 5.02 9.16
CA CYS A 402 10.61 5.25 9.82
C CYS A 402 10.68 6.55 10.67
N PRO A 403 9.55 7.10 11.13
CA PRO A 403 9.55 8.33 11.94
C PRO A 403 10.30 8.19 13.28
N ASP A 404 10.26 7.01 13.90
CA ASP A 404 10.78 6.77 15.26
C ASP A 404 12.03 5.87 15.31
N CYS A 405 12.50 5.37 14.17
CA CYS A 405 13.76 4.62 14.05
C CYS A 405 14.17 4.48 12.58
N VAL A 406 15.39 3.99 12.34
CA VAL A 406 15.72 3.35 11.05
C VAL A 406 15.91 1.86 11.34
N ALA A 407 14.98 1.04 10.86
CA ALA A 407 14.96 -0.39 11.14
C ALA A 407 15.84 -1.16 10.15
N ASP A 408 16.56 -2.17 10.65
CA ASP A 408 17.21 -3.19 9.82
C ASP A 408 16.32 -4.44 9.74
N LEU A 409 15.79 -4.71 8.55
CA LEU A 409 14.92 -5.84 8.26
C LEU A 409 15.71 -7.09 7.87
N THR A 410 17.02 -6.97 7.58
CA THR A 410 17.85 -8.11 7.15
C THR A 410 18.13 -9.11 8.25
N GLY A 411 18.01 -8.67 9.52
CA GLY A 411 18.12 -9.48 10.73
C GLY A 411 16.85 -10.23 11.13
N VAL A 412 15.76 -10.11 10.36
CA VAL A 412 14.48 -10.78 10.66
C VAL A 412 14.48 -12.23 10.17
N ARG A 413 13.92 -13.13 10.98
CA ARG A 413 13.70 -14.55 10.64
C ARG A 413 12.30 -14.98 11.05
N PHE A 414 11.74 -15.92 10.29
CA PHE A 414 10.40 -16.46 10.50
C PHE A 414 10.47 -17.97 10.69
N GLU A 415 9.91 -18.47 11.79
CA GLU A 415 9.80 -19.91 12.07
C GLU A 415 8.32 -20.30 12.18
N GLN A 416 7.87 -21.29 11.40
CA GLN A 416 6.52 -21.84 11.56
C GLN A 416 6.48 -22.68 12.83
N VAL A 417 5.67 -22.30 13.82
CA VAL A 417 5.60 -22.97 15.13
C VAL A 417 4.33 -23.81 15.31
N ALA A 418 3.25 -23.44 14.61
CA ALA A 418 2.02 -24.23 14.47
C ALA A 418 1.34 -23.87 13.15
N PRO A 419 0.32 -24.62 12.68
CA PRO A 419 -0.47 -24.20 11.52
C PRO A 419 -1.01 -22.78 11.73
N ASP A 420 -0.76 -21.90 10.75
CA ASP A 420 -1.14 -20.48 10.80
C ASP A 420 -0.53 -19.68 11.97
N GLU A 421 0.53 -20.17 12.61
CA GLU A 421 1.32 -19.43 13.61
C GLU A 421 2.80 -19.37 13.22
N VAL A 422 3.33 -18.16 13.16
CA VAL A 422 4.73 -17.88 12.83
C VAL A 422 5.39 -17.06 13.93
N GLU A 423 6.50 -17.57 14.45
CA GLU A 423 7.37 -16.83 15.37
C GLU A 423 8.29 -15.90 14.59
N VAL A 424 8.42 -14.67 15.08
CA VAL A 424 9.27 -13.63 14.51
C VAL A 424 10.48 -13.43 15.41
N ALA A 425 11.66 -13.81 14.91
CA ALA A 425 12.93 -13.50 15.56
C ALA A 425 13.55 -12.28 14.87
N ILE A 426 14.01 -11.30 15.66
CA ILE A 426 14.51 -10.02 15.16
C ILE A 426 15.88 -9.75 15.79
N ASP A 427 16.92 -9.75 14.96
CA ASP A 427 18.22 -9.17 15.33
C ASP A 427 18.16 -7.65 15.10
N LEU A 428 18.29 -6.89 16.18
CA LEU A 428 18.15 -5.43 16.19
C LEU A 428 19.48 -4.69 16.02
N SER A 429 20.62 -5.40 15.98
CA SER A 429 21.96 -4.81 16.05
C SER A 429 22.30 -3.87 14.89
N GLY A 430 21.64 -4.01 13.73
CA GLY A 430 21.79 -3.10 12.59
C GLY A 430 20.84 -1.89 12.58
N SER A 431 19.88 -1.85 13.51
CA SER A 431 18.92 -0.75 13.62
C SER A 431 19.57 0.52 14.17
N ARG A 432 19.02 1.68 13.82
CA ARG A 432 19.60 3.00 14.17
C ARG A 432 18.55 3.92 14.77
N VAL A 433 19.04 4.94 15.47
CA VAL A 433 18.23 6.03 16.02
C VAL A 433 17.35 6.68 14.96
N ARG A 434 16.21 7.22 15.41
CA ARG A 434 15.28 7.96 14.56
C ARG A 434 15.96 9.04 13.73
N PRO A 435 15.51 9.26 12.48
CA PRO A 435 16.03 10.34 11.66
C PRO A 435 15.70 11.72 12.29
N PRO A 436 16.54 12.74 12.07
CA PRO A 436 16.25 14.11 12.54
C PRO A 436 15.07 14.74 11.76
N THR A 437 14.72 14.18 10.60
CA THR A 437 13.70 14.68 9.68
C THR A 437 12.53 13.73 9.53
N LEU A 438 11.36 14.27 9.22
CA LEU A 438 10.15 13.52 8.84
C LEU A 438 9.89 13.66 7.34
N LYS A 439 9.36 12.59 6.73
CA LYS A 439 8.81 12.63 5.36
C LYS A 439 7.53 13.46 5.38
N VAL A 440 7.44 14.42 4.46
CA VAL A 440 6.23 15.18 4.15
C VAL A 440 5.79 14.82 2.75
N LEU A 441 4.52 14.46 2.61
CA LEU A 441 3.88 14.28 1.32
C LEU A 441 3.26 15.63 0.91
N VAL A 442 3.59 16.13 -0.28
CA VAL A 442 3.13 17.41 -0.81
C VAL A 442 2.30 17.15 -2.06
N GLY A 443 1.01 17.46 -1.99
CA GLY A 443 0.10 17.41 -3.12
C GLY A 443 0.20 18.66 -3.98
N LEU A 444 0.40 18.46 -5.29
CA LEU A 444 0.43 19.51 -6.30
C LEU A 444 -0.71 19.34 -7.29
N ARG A 445 -1.39 20.43 -7.64
CA ARG A 445 -2.38 20.47 -8.72
C ARG A 445 -1.69 20.42 -10.08
N GLU A 446 -1.98 19.38 -10.87
CA GLU A 446 -1.29 19.06 -12.13
C GLU A 446 -2.25 18.83 -13.31
N GLY A 447 -3.30 19.66 -13.39
CA GLY A 447 -4.25 19.64 -14.51
C GLY A 447 -5.29 18.53 -14.40
N PHE A 448 -5.56 17.85 -15.51
CA PHE A 448 -6.66 16.92 -15.70
C PHE A 448 -6.22 15.67 -16.45
N MET A 449 -6.87 14.55 -16.14
CA MET A 449 -6.75 13.30 -16.88
C MET A 449 -8.10 12.81 -17.35
N THR A 450 -8.09 12.08 -18.45
CA THR A 450 -9.26 11.35 -18.94
C THR A 450 -8.82 10.14 -19.74
N GLU A 451 -9.69 9.14 -19.82
CA GLU A 451 -9.47 7.92 -20.59
C GLU A 451 -10.74 7.50 -21.32
N GLU A 452 -10.58 6.86 -22.45
CA GLU A 452 -11.67 6.32 -23.26
C GLU A 452 -11.26 4.98 -23.86
N MET A 453 -12.24 4.14 -24.20
CA MET A 453 -11.98 2.76 -24.63
C MET A 453 -12.81 2.38 -25.86
N VAL A 454 -12.15 1.70 -26.80
CA VAL A 454 -12.72 1.17 -28.03
C VAL A 454 -12.48 -0.34 -28.07
N ILE A 455 -13.54 -1.11 -28.28
CA ILE A 455 -13.57 -2.56 -28.08
C ILE A 455 -13.56 -3.25 -29.45
N PHE A 456 -12.68 -4.23 -29.64
CA PHE A 456 -12.59 -5.04 -30.85
C PHE A 456 -12.59 -6.53 -30.50
N ALA A 457 -13.33 -7.32 -31.29
CA ALA A 457 -13.37 -8.77 -31.18
C ALA A 457 -13.34 -9.42 -32.58
N GLY A 458 -12.95 -10.69 -32.63
CA GLY A 458 -12.89 -11.50 -33.86
C GLY A 458 -11.59 -11.33 -34.66
N PRO A 459 -11.41 -12.08 -35.76
CA PRO A 459 -10.17 -12.07 -36.54
C PRO A 459 -9.71 -10.67 -36.94
N GLY A 460 -8.43 -10.34 -36.73
CA GLY A 460 -7.88 -9.01 -37.02
C GLY A 460 -8.25 -7.93 -36.00
N ALA A 461 -8.67 -8.29 -34.78
CA ALA A 461 -9.02 -7.33 -33.73
C ALA A 461 -7.88 -6.35 -33.43
N LEU A 462 -6.65 -6.86 -33.30
CA LEU A 462 -5.46 -6.03 -33.06
C LEU A 462 -5.19 -5.08 -34.21
N ARG A 463 -5.28 -5.56 -35.46
CA ARG A 463 -5.11 -4.69 -36.64
C ARG A 463 -6.15 -3.57 -36.71
N ARG A 464 -7.40 -3.83 -36.32
CA ARG A 464 -8.44 -2.79 -36.24
C ARG A 464 -8.21 -1.80 -35.12
N ALA A 465 -7.74 -2.28 -33.96
CA ALA A 465 -7.34 -1.40 -32.86
C ALA A 465 -6.20 -0.46 -33.28
N GLN A 466 -5.15 -1.00 -33.91
CA GLN A 466 -4.02 -0.21 -34.44
C GLN A 466 -4.46 0.78 -35.52
N ALA A 467 -5.33 0.37 -36.44
CA ALA A 467 -5.89 1.27 -37.45
C ALA A 467 -6.75 2.39 -36.82
N THR A 468 -7.46 2.10 -35.73
CA THR A 468 -8.24 3.08 -34.98
C THR A 468 -7.34 4.05 -34.21
N GLN A 469 -6.23 3.59 -33.63
CA GLN A 469 -5.21 4.47 -33.06
C GLN A 469 -4.70 5.44 -34.13
N ALA A 470 -4.28 4.95 -35.29
CA ALA A 470 -3.78 5.81 -36.37
C ALA A 470 -4.81 6.84 -36.85
N LEU A 471 -6.09 6.43 -36.96
CA LEU A 471 -7.21 7.32 -37.25
C LEU A 471 -7.35 8.43 -36.20
N LEU A 472 -7.31 8.07 -34.91
CA LEU A 472 -7.45 9.01 -33.80
C LEU A 472 -6.27 9.99 -33.74
N GLU A 473 -5.05 9.53 -33.94
CA GLU A 473 -3.86 10.39 -34.01
C GLU A 473 -3.97 11.44 -35.13
N GLU A 474 -4.54 11.08 -36.28
CA GLU A 474 -4.82 12.05 -37.34
C GLU A 474 -5.90 13.06 -36.94
N ARG A 475 -6.98 12.60 -36.30
CA ARG A 475 -8.05 13.47 -35.82
C ARG A 475 -7.56 14.44 -34.74
N PHE A 476 -6.79 13.95 -33.77
CA PHE A 476 -6.19 14.77 -32.71
C PHE A 476 -5.31 15.89 -33.28
N ARG A 477 -4.54 15.62 -34.35
CA ARG A 477 -3.79 16.67 -35.06
C ARG A 477 -4.70 17.70 -35.74
N LYS A 478 -5.80 17.27 -36.37
CA LYS A 478 -6.76 18.18 -37.06
C LYS A 478 -7.49 19.11 -36.11
N ILE A 479 -7.80 18.65 -34.89
CA ILE A 479 -8.49 19.45 -33.86
C ILE A 479 -7.54 20.17 -32.91
N ASP A 480 -6.23 20.07 -33.16
CA ASP A 480 -5.17 20.63 -32.33
C ASP A 480 -5.33 20.27 -30.84
N LEU A 481 -5.43 18.97 -30.54
CA LEU A 481 -5.51 18.46 -29.16
C LEU A 481 -4.21 18.78 -28.41
N LYS A 482 -4.32 19.48 -27.28
CA LYS A 482 -3.20 19.80 -26.39
C LYS A 482 -3.18 18.84 -25.21
N ALA A 483 -2.43 17.76 -25.35
CA ALA A 483 -2.13 16.82 -24.28
C ALA A 483 -0.67 16.99 -23.83
N ASP A 484 -0.45 17.02 -22.52
CA ASP A 484 0.89 16.96 -21.92
C ASP A 484 1.48 15.56 -22.08
N ASP A 485 0.62 14.54 -21.89
CA ASP A 485 0.92 13.14 -22.16
C ASP A 485 -0.28 12.49 -22.87
N LEU A 486 0.01 11.58 -23.80
CA LEU A 486 -0.98 10.78 -24.51
C LEU A 486 -0.50 9.33 -24.58
N ARG A 487 -1.37 8.40 -24.22
CA ARG A 487 -1.07 6.98 -24.13
C ARG A 487 -2.12 6.16 -24.86
N PHE A 488 -1.65 5.15 -25.60
CA PHE A 488 -2.48 4.13 -26.20
C PHE A 488 -2.08 2.77 -25.63
N ASP A 489 -3.04 2.06 -25.04
CA ASP A 489 -2.84 0.72 -24.52
C ASP A 489 -3.74 -0.27 -25.27
N TYR A 490 -3.22 -1.48 -25.47
CA TYR A 490 -3.97 -2.61 -25.99
C TYR A 490 -4.24 -3.57 -24.82
N LEU A 491 -5.39 -3.42 -24.16
CA LEU A 491 -5.76 -4.28 -23.04
C LEU A 491 -5.95 -5.72 -23.54
N GLY A 492 -5.32 -6.66 -22.84
CA GLY A 492 -5.16 -8.04 -23.28
C GLY A 492 -3.82 -8.32 -23.99
N LEU A 493 -3.06 -7.27 -24.35
CA LEU A 493 -1.74 -7.40 -24.96
C LEU A 493 -0.64 -6.71 -24.15
N ASN A 494 -0.74 -5.41 -23.87
CA ASN A 494 0.36 -4.66 -23.25
C ASN A 494 -0.05 -3.62 -22.19
N ALA A 495 -1.31 -3.56 -21.76
CA ALA A 495 -1.76 -2.49 -20.85
C ALA A 495 -1.10 -2.51 -19.45
N VAL A 496 -0.61 -3.67 -19.00
CA VAL A 496 -0.08 -3.86 -17.63
C VAL A 496 1.45 -3.78 -17.60
N HIS A 497 2.13 -4.65 -18.35
CA HIS A 497 3.61 -4.65 -18.43
C HIS A 497 4.16 -3.74 -19.53
N ARG A 498 3.30 -3.07 -20.31
CA ARG A 498 3.65 -2.04 -21.29
C ARG A 498 4.63 -2.55 -22.33
N GLU A 499 5.65 -1.78 -22.68
CA GLU A 499 6.68 -2.16 -23.64
C GLU A 499 7.53 -3.37 -23.17
N ALA A 500 7.42 -3.74 -21.89
CA ALA A 500 8.06 -4.93 -21.34
C ALA A 500 7.17 -6.18 -21.39
N THR A 501 5.94 -6.11 -21.90
CA THR A 501 5.11 -7.30 -22.10
C THR A 501 5.79 -8.27 -23.07
N PRO A 502 5.99 -9.55 -22.70
CA PRO A 502 6.50 -10.55 -23.62
C PRO A 502 5.64 -10.66 -24.89
N PRO A 503 6.24 -10.91 -26.07
CA PRO A 503 5.50 -11.06 -27.31
C PRO A 503 4.56 -12.27 -27.23
N SER A 504 3.36 -12.12 -27.81
CA SER A 504 2.41 -13.22 -27.99
C SER A 504 2.64 -13.90 -29.34
N ASP A 505 2.67 -15.24 -29.36
CA ASP A 505 2.78 -16.03 -30.59
C ASP A 505 1.48 -16.03 -31.41
N THR A 506 0.35 -15.66 -30.80
CA THR A 506 -0.98 -15.65 -31.42
C THR A 506 -1.64 -14.28 -31.34
N GLU A 507 -2.34 -13.87 -32.40
CA GLU A 507 -3.17 -12.65 -32.37
C GLU A 507 -4.32 -12.83 -31.35
N PRO A 508 -4.55 -11.87 -30.45
CA PRO A 508 -5.64 -11.96 -29.49
C PRO A 508 -7.01 -11.90 -30.20
N TYR A 509 -7.96 -12.73 -29.76
CA TYR A 509 -9.32 -12.73 -30.31
C TYR A 509 -10.09 -11.46 -29.94
N GLU A 510 -9.77 -10.87 -28.79
CA GLU A 510 -10.35 -9.63 -28.28
C GLU A 510 -9.23 -8.70 -27.82
N VAL A 511 -9.39 -7.42 -28.11
CA VAL A 511 -8.49 -6.37 -27.63
C VAL A 511 -9.29 -5.10 -27.41
N ILE A 512 -8.98 -4.37 -26.35
CA ILE A 512 -9.55 -3.05 -26.11
C ILE A 512 -8.44 -2.04 -26.32
N LEU A 513 -8.63 -1.13 -27.27
CA LEU A 513 -7.82 0.07 -27.40
C LEU A 513 -8.27 1.05 -26.33
N ARG A 514 -7.42 1.29 -25.33
CA ARG A 514 -7.59 2.37 -24.37
C ARG A 514 -6.76 3.56 -24.82
N VAL A 515 -7.35 4.75 -24.76
CA VAL A 515 -6.69 6.02 -25.02
C VAL A 515 -6.79 6.83 -23.75
N ALA A 516 -5.65 7.21 -23.16
CA ALA A 516 -5.60 8.02 -21.97
C ALA A 516 -4.75 9.26 -22.22
N LEU A 517 -5.13 10.40 -21.66
CA LEU A 517 -4.36 11.62 -21.76
C LEU A 517 -4.32 12.39 -20.45
N ARG A 518 -3.28 13.20 -20.32
CA ARG A 518 -3.13 14.24 -19.30
C ARG A 518 -3.02 15.59 -20.00
N THR A 519 -3.63 16.62 -19.42
CA THR A 519 -3.63 17.98 -19.99
C THR A 519 -3.83 19.04 -18.91
N SER A 520 -3.42 20.26 -19.18
CA SER A 520 -3.58 21.40 -18.28
C SER A 520 -5.01 21.92 -18.17
N SER A 521 -5.92 21.59 -19.10
CA SER A 521 -7.30 22.11 -19.09
C SER A 521 -8.38 21.06 -19.31
N ARG A 522 -9.50 21.23 -18.61
CA ARG A 522 -10.68 20.37 -18.75
C ARG A 522 -11.25 20.38 -20.17
N ALA A 523 -11.17 21.51 -20.86
CA ALA A 523 -11.67 21.65 -22.24
C ALA A 523 -10.88 20.78 -23.23
N GLU A 524 -9.56 20.66 -23.05
CA GLU A 524 -8.72 19.76 -23.84
C GLU A 524 -9.00 18.29 -23.51
N ALA A 525 -9.25 17.96 -22.25
CA ALA A 525 -9.64 16.61 -21.86
C ALA A 525 -10.98 16.20 -22.51
N ASP A 526 -11.95 17.11 -22.55
CA ASP A 526 -13.26 16.88 -23.19
C ASP A 526 -13.15 16.62 -24.71
N LYS A 527 -12.07 17.07 -25.38
CA LYS A 527 -11.85 16.76 -26.81
C LYS A 527 -11.66 15.27 -27.08
N LEU A 528 -11.03 14.52 -26.17
CA LEU A 528 -10.83 13.06 -26.34
C LEU A 528 -12.15 12.34 -26.58
N ARG A 529 -13.10 12.58 -25.67
CA ARG A 529 -14.45 12.00 -25.76
C ARG A 529 -15.14 12.40 -27.06
N ARG A 530 -15.02 13.66 -27.48
CA ARG A 530 -15.65 14.15 -28.72
C ARG A 530 -15.11 13.47 -29.98
N GLU A 531 -13.89 12.94 -29.95
CA GLU A 531 -13.33 12.19 -31.07
C GLU A 531 -13.64 10.69 -31.03
N ILE A 532 -13.87 10.14 -29.83
CA ILE A 532 -14.18 8.71 -29.65
C ILE A 532 -15.68 8.43 -29.76
N ASP A 533 -16.55 9.32 -29.26
CA ASP A 533 -18.02 9.18 -29.36
C ASP A 533 -18.49 8.94 -30.82
N PRO A 534 -18.01 9.70 -31.83
CA PRO A 534 -18.45 9.52 -33.23
C PRO A 534 -18.01 8.20 -33.89
N LEU A 535 -17.04 7.47 -33.32
CA LEU A 535 -16.58 6.18 -33.88
C LEU A 535 -17.71 5.14 -33.93
N ALA A 536 -18.79 5.32 -33.18
CA ALA A 536 -20.00 4.50 -33.27
C ALA A 536 -20.63 4.48 -34.68
N VAL A 537 -20.41 5.54 -35.48
CA VAL A 537 -20.94 5.67 -36.84
C VAL A 537 -19.82 5.80 -37.87
N ASN A 538 -18.70 6.42 -37.50
CA ASN A 538 -17.61 6.73 -38.42
C ASN A 538 -16.26 6.07 -38.05
N GLY A 539 -16.29 5.04 -37.20
CA GLY A 539 -15.14 4.21 -36.85
C GLY A 539 -14.94 3.01 -37.78
N LEU A 540 -13.96 2.17 -37.44
CA LEU A 540 -13.65 0.96 -38.19
C LEU A 540 -14.76 -0.09 -38.03
N SER A 541 -14.82 -1.06 -38.94
CA SER A 541 -15.84 -2.13 -38.90
C SER A 541 -15.78 -2.93 -37.59
N GLY A 542 -16.93 -3.21 -36.98
CA GLY A 542 -16.99 -4.00 -35.74
C GLY A 542 -16.45 -3.27 -34.51
N THR A 543 -16.50 -1.93 -34.51
CA THR A 543 -16.15 -1.10 -33.36
C THR A 543 -17.24 -1.19 -32.29
N GLY A 544 -16.92 -1.80 -31.14
CA GLY A 544 -17.67 -1.62 -29.90
C GLY A 544 -17.15 -0.41 -29.14
N LYS A 545 -18.00 0.25 -28.35
CA LYS A 545 -17.58 1.36 -27.50
C LYS A 545 -18.06 1.14 -26.08
N TRP A 546 -17.18 1.40 -25.12
CA TRP A 546 -17.58 1.59 -23.73
C TRP A 546 -18.17 2.99 -23.56
N ALA A 547 -19.49 3.11 -23.47
CA ALA A 547 -20.17 4.38 -23.21
C ALA A 547 -20.71 4.40 -21.77
N THR A 548 -20.03 5.11 -20.87
CA THR A 548 -20.67 5.51 -19.61
C THR A 548 -21.62 6.67 -19.94
N SER A 549 -22.92 6.44 -19.81
CA SER A 549 -23.99 7.38 -20.18
C SER A 549 -24.07 8.64 -19.30
N SER A 550 -23.10 8.89 -18.42
CA SER A 550 -23.06 10.04 -17.51
C SER A 550 -22.33 11.24 -18.12
N PRO A 551 -22.95 12.44 -18.18
CA PRO A 551 -22.26 13.70 -18.48
C PRO A 551 -21.14 13.95 -17.45
N GLY A 552 -19.90 14.21 -17.91
CA GLY A 552 -18.76 14.58 -17.06
C GLY A 552 -17.94 13.45 -16.44
N SER A 553 -18.27 12.18 -16.65
CA SER A 553 -17.79 11.08 -15.78
C SER A 553 -16.35 10.57 -15.98
N ARG A 554 -15.46 11.29 -16.67
CA ARG A 554 -14.09 10.79 -16.96
C ARG A 554 -12.98 11.82 -16.89
N VAL A 555 -13.30 13.11 -16.90
CA VAL A 555 -12.29 14.13 -16.66
C VAL A 555 -12.13 14.30 -15.16
N ARG A 556 -11.01 13.82 -14.63
CA ARG A 556 -10.64 13.98 -13.22
C ARG A 556 -9.52 15.01 -13.06
N PRO A 557 -9.57 15.88 -12.03
CA PRO A 557 -8.40 16.66 -11.66
C PRO A 557 -7.26 15.74 -11.21
N VAL A 558 -6.02 16.20 -11.42
CA VAL A 558 -4.82 15.48 -11.02
C VAL A 558 -4.19 16.21 -9.84
N VAL A 559 -4.04 15.49 -8.72
CA VAL A 559 -3.23 15.92 -7.59
C VAL A 559 -2.01 15.01 -7.53
N GLY A 560 -0.91 15.46 -8.14
CA GLY A 560 0.36 14.75 -8.14
C GLY A 560 1.03 14.84 -6.78
N LEU A 561 1.55 13.72 -6.29
CA LEU A 561 2.21 13.64 -4.99
C LEU A 561 3.72 13.68 -5.11
N ASN A 562 4.37 14.56 -4.36
CA ASN A 562 5.82 14.58 -4.18
C ASN A 562 6.17 14.46 -2.71
N SER A 563 7.42 14.18 -2.42
CA SER A 563 7.91 14.06 -1.05
C SER A 563 8.98 15.10 -0.77
N CYS A 564 9.07 15.55 0.47
CA CYS A 564 10.25 16.25 0.96
C CYS A 564 10.55 15.82 2.40
N LEU A 565 11.71 16.25 2.91
CA LEU A 565 12.10 16.04 4.30
C LEU A 565 12.07 17.38 5.03
N VAL A 566 11.51 17.38 6.24
CA VAL A 566 11.51 18.55 7.12
C VAL A 566 12.03 18.18 8.51
N ASP A 567 12.60 19.14 9.23
CA ASP A 567 13.02 18.93 10.61
C ASP A 567 11.83 18.51 11.49
N ARG A 568 12.01 17.50 12.34
CA ARG A 568 10.92 17.01 13.20
C ARG A 568 10.43 18.04 14.22
N SER A 569 11.27 19.00 14.63
CA SER A 569 10.94 20.02 15.63
C SER A 569 9.87 21.02 15.17
N ILE A 570 9.66 21.15 13.85
CA ILE A 570 8.64 22.05 13.30
C ILE A 570 7.27 21.38 13.09
N VAL A 571 7.15 20.10 13.47
CA VAL A 571 5.92 19.30 13.36
C VAL A 571 5.40 18.96 14.76
N PRO A 572 4.69 19.89 15.43
CA PRO A 572 4.14 19.61 16.75
C PRO A 572 2.99 18.60 16.66
N THR A 573 2.91 17.72 17.66
CA THR A 573 1.78 16.83 17.90
C THR A 573 0.92 17.40 19.01
N ARG A 574 -0.41 17.29 18.88
CA ARG A 574 -1.37 17.68 19.92
C ARG A 574 -2.36 16.55 20.15
N VAL A 575 -2.64 16.25 21.41
CA VAL A 575 -3.67 15.30 21.81
C VAL A 575 -4.84 16.04 22.45
N THR A 576 -6.05 15.80 21.95
CA THR A 576 -7.29 16.36 22.48
C THR A 576 -8.17 15.23 22.98
N MET A 577 -8.49 15.22 24.28
CA MET A 577 -9.38 14.24 24.89
C MET A 577 -10.84 14.69 24.83
N MET A 578 -11.73 13.76 24.49
CA MET A 578 -13.18 13.90 24.50
C MET A 578 -13.81 12.72 25.24
N ARG A 579 -15.04 12.91 25.73
CA ARG A 579 -15.81 11.87 26.39
C ARG A 579 -17.27 11.98 25.99
N SER A 580 -17.93 10.85 25.79
CA SER A 580 -19.40 10.84 25.70
C SER A 580 -20.01 11.22 27.05
N SER A 581 -21.14 11.92 27.01
CA SER A 581 -21.83 12.38 28.21
C SER A 581 -23.06 11.52 28.50
N ALA A 582 -23.33 11.25 29.77
CA ALA A 582 -24.63 10.72 30.16
C ALA A 582 -25.66 11.83 29.91
N LYS A 583 -26.64 11.59 29.02
CA LYS A 583 -27.81 12.47 28.93
C LYS A 583 -28.51 12.43 30.28
N GLU A 584 -28.50 13.53 31.03
CA GLU A 584 -29.44 13.73 32.14
C GLU A 584 -30.84 13.57 31.56
N HIS A 585 -31.47 12.42 31.81
CA HIS A 585 -32.87 12.23 31.48
C HIS A 585 -33.67 13.08 32.47
N ALA A 586 -34.10 14.25 32.01
CA ALA A 586 -35.05 15.11 32.71
C ALA A 586 -36.46 14.53 32.68
#